data_AF-A0A496XFI0-F1
#
_entry.id   AF-A0A496XFI0-F1
#
_cell.length_a   1.000
_cell.length_b   1.000
_cell.length_c   1.000
_cell.angle_alpha   90.00
_cell.angle_beta   90.00
_cell.angle_gamma   90.00
#
_symmetry.space_group_name_H-M   'P 1'
#
loop_
_entity.id
_entity.type
_entity.pdbx_description
1 polymer ?
#
loop_
_entity_poly.entity_id
_entity_poly.type
_entity_poly.pdbx_seq_one_letter_code
_entity_poly.pdbx_strand_id
1 'polypeptide(L)'
;MNYRKLSEAEITELTRHGCSATNWRIVTVTPNFSARNIYYTHFEGEVKIGNLTGKLSNGKRAGLYKSYIENCIIEDDVFISDVKRLVKYRVATGAFLMNIGSIEVEGETTFGNGTELEVLNEGGGRELPMYDRMTSQIAYLLVVYRHDEALVNALKQMIATYVAEKKSDMGLIDTEAKITNTSIIKNVNTGPYTIIDGAAELQEGTIMGCAEAPAQVGSGVIAREFIILSGSKVDSGAMLDCTFVGQGVKIGKQFSSENSVFFANCEGFHSEVCSIFAGPYTVTHHRSTLLIAGMFSFYNAGSGTNQSNHMYKLGPLHQGIIERGAKTGSFSYMLWPSRLGAFSVVTGKHGGNFDTSD
;
A
#
# COMPACT_ATOMS: atom_id res chain seq x y z
N MET A 1 -12.60 21.49 16.08
CA MET A 1 -12.03 22.79 15.69
C MET A 1 -13.14 23.68 15.15
N ASN A 2 -13.16 24.97 15.52
CA ASN A 2 -14.15 25.92 15.01
C ASN A 2 -13.58 26.59 13.75
N TYR A 3 -14.32 26.63 12.65
CA TYR A 3 -13.91 27.24 11.39
C TYR A 3 -14.73 28.52 11.15
N ARG A 4 -14.08 29.56 10.65
CA ARG A 4 -14.73 30.83 10.25
C ARG A 4 -14.51 31.10 8.77
N LYS A 5 -15.32 31.99 8.21
CA LYS A 5 -15.07 32.52 6.87
C LYS A 5 -13.82 33.41 6.87
N LEU A 6 -13.18 33.51 5.71
CA LEU A 6 -12.14 34.51 5.47
C LEU A 6 -12.72 35.93 5.62
N SER A 7 -11.92 36.81 6.20
CA SER A 7 -12.18 38.26 6.21
C SER A 7 -11.79 38.89 4.87
N GLU A 8 -12.31 40.08 4.58
CA GLU A 8 -11.98 40.82 3.35
C GLU A 8 -10.49 41.14 3.25
N ALA A 9 -9.83 41.42 4.38
CA ALA A 9 -8.39 41.66 4.44
C ALA A 9 -7.60 40.40 4.06
N GLU A 10 -7.98 39.23 4.56
CA GLU A 10 -7.34 37.95 4.22
C GLU A 10 -7.56 37.57 2.75
N ILE A 11 -8.76 37.79 2.22
CA ILE A 11 -9.05 37.58 0.78
C ILE A 11 -8.19 38.49 -0.08
N THR A 12 -8.04 39.76 0.30
CA THR A 12 -7.21 40.73 -0.41
C THR A 12 -5.74 40.30 -0.38
N GLU A 13 -5.23 39.85 0.76
CA GLU A 13 -3.86 39.34 0.90
C GLU A 13 -3.62 38.11 0.03
N LEU A 14 -4.52 37.11 0.09
CA LEU A 14 -4.46 35.91 -0.75
C LEU A 14 -4.47 36.24 -2.24
N THR A 15 -5.36 37.14 -2.67
CA THR A 15 -5.45 37.60 -4.06
C THR A 15 -4.15 38.27 -4.50
N ARG A 16 -3.55 39.11 -3.66
CA ARG A 16 -2.25 39.75 -3.92
C ARG A 16 -1.11 38.74 -4.03
N HIS A 17 -1.18 37.63 -3.30
CA HIS A 17 -0.24 36.51 -3.40
C HIS A 17 -0.46 35.62 -4.63
N GLY A 18 -1.37 36.01 -5.54
CA GLY A 18 -1.69 35.26 -6.75
C GLY A 18 -2.61 34.07 -6.52
N CYS A 19 -3.27 34.00 -5.35
CA CYS A 19 -4.25 32.95 -5.08
C CYS A 19 -5.61 33.31 -5.67
N SER A 20 -6.40 32.28 -5.94
CA SER A 20 -7.76 32.42 -6.46
C SER A 20 -8.66 31.36 -5.85
N ALA A 21 -9.97 31.60 -5.89
CA ALA A 21 -10.96 30.61 -5.49
C ALA A 21 -12.19 30.72 -6.38
N THR A 22 -12.85 29.61 -6.68
CA THR A 22 -14.16 29.61 -7.36
C THR A 22 -15.19 30.37 -6.54
N ASN A 23 -15.12 30.27 -5.21
CA ASN A 23 -15.89 31.09 -4.28
C ASN A 23 -15.18 31.19 -2.92
N TRP A 24 -14.77 32.40 -2.51
CA TRP A 24 -14.10 32.57 -1.21
C TRP A 24 -14.98 32.23 0.00
N ARG A 25 -16.31 32.16 -0.15
CA ARG A 25 -17.24 31.86 0.96
C ARG A 25 -17.19 30.40 1.43
N ILE A 26 -16.73 29.50 0.57
CA ILE A 26 -16.58 28.06 0.86
C ILE A 26 -15.17 27.69 1.30
N VAL A 27 -14.24 28.66 1.29
CA VAL A 27 -12.95 28.55 1.95
C VAL A 27 -13.09 29.03 3.40
N THR A 28 -12.85 28.14 4.34
CA THR A 28 -12.97 28.42 5.77
C THR A 28 -11.66 28.14 6.50
N VAL A 29 -11.40 28.91 7.55
CA VAL A 29 -10.11 28.94 8.22
C VAL A 29 -10.25 28.90 9.73
N THR A 30 -9.22 28.45 10.44
CA THR A 30 -9.19 28.50 11.91
C THR A 30 -9.12 29.96 12.42
N PRO A 31 -9.48 30.24 13.69
CA PRO A 31 -9.50 31.61 14.20
C PRO A 31 -8.14 32.32 14.11
N ASN A 32 -7.05 31.58 14.31
CA ASN A 32 -5.66 32.08 14.30
C ASN A 32 -4.98 31.99 12.92
N PHE A 33 -5.77 31.84 11.86
CA PHE A 33 -5.26 31.74 10.50
C PHE A 33 -4.43 32.95 10.05
N SER A 34 -3.44 32.70 9.19
CA SER A 34 -2.64 33.73 8.53
C SER A 34 -2.43 33.40 7.05
N ALA A 35 -2.74 34.34 6.17
CA ALA A 35 -2.55 34.22 4.72
C ALA A 35 -1.10 34.37 4.24
N ARG A 36 -0.16 34.68 5.15
CA ARG A 36 1.23 35.09 4.82
C ARG A 36 2.05 34.04 4.07
N ASN A 37 1.73 32.76 4.25
CA ASN A 37 2.47 31.62 3.70
C ASN A 37 1.67 30.88 2.62
N ILE A 38 0.76 31.57 1.94
CA ILE A 38 -0.09 31.00 0.89
C ILE A 38 0.09 31.81 -0.38
N TYR A 39 0.62 31.18 -1.44
CA TYR A 39 0.96 31.83 -2.72
C TYR A 39 0.58 30.98 -3.91
N TYR A 40 0.10 31.63 -4.97
CA TYR A 40 -0.22 31.01 -6.26
C TYR A 40 -1.08 29.74 -6.15
N THR A 41 -1.99 29.69 -5.19
CA THR A 41 -2.82 28.51 -4.90
C THR A 41 -4.25 28.76 -5.33
N HIS A 42 -4.86 27.79 -6.02
CA HIS A 42 -6.26 27.81 -6.42
C HIS A 42 -7.09 26.94 -5.49
N PHE A 43 -8.23 27.46 -5.03
CA PHE A 43 -9.17 26.75 -4.16
C PHE A 43 -10.51 26.51 -4.86
N GLU A 44 -10.94 25.25 -4.88
CA GLU A 44 -12.23 24.85 -5.44
C GLU A 44 -13.02 23.98 -4.43
N GLY A 45 -14.35 24.04 -4.49
CA GLY A 45 -15.19 23.31 -3.53
C GLY A 45 -14.95 23.73 -2.07
N GLU A 46 -15.34 22.86 -1.13
CA GLU A 46 -15.22 23.15 0.30
C GLU A 46 -13.78 22.93 0.79
N VAL A 47 -13.07 24.02 1.10
CA VAL A 47 -11.70 23.94 1.61
C VAL A 47 -11.63 24.48 3.03
N LYS A 48 -11.08 23.68 3.94
CA LYS A 48 -10.82 24.05 5.34
C LYS A 48 -9.33 24.15 5.56
N ILE A 49 -8.84 25.26 6.12
CA ILE A 49 -7.40 25.51 6.30
C ILE A 49 -7.07 25.83 7.76
N GLY A 50 -6.10 25.09 8.30
CA GLY A 50 -5.50 25.30 9.60
C GLY A 50 -4.59 26.54 9.67
N ASN A 51 -3.90 26.67 10.80
CA ASN A 51 -2.86 27.67 10.99
C ASN A 51 -1.54 27.16 10.40
N LEU A 52 -0.95 27.91 9.46
CA LEU A 52 0.28 27.54 8.74
C LEU A 52 1.48 28.44 9.09
N THR A 53 1.57 28.86 10.35
CA THR A 53 2.62 29.79 10.81
C THR A 53 3.84 29.09 11.41
N GLY A 54 3.75 27.79 11.68
CA GLY A 54 4.83 26.99 12.24
C GLY A 54 5.85 26.51 11.21
N LYS A 55 6.66 25.53 11.67
CA LYS A 55 7.71 24.88 10.88
C LYS A 55 7.56 23.38 11.02
N LEU A 56 7.80 22.67 9.92
CA LEU A 56 7.78 21.22 9.89
C LEU A 56 9.09 20.66 10.46
N SER A 57 9.09 19.34 10.72
CA SER A 57 10.24 18.59 11.23
C SER A 57 11.51 18.74 10.37
N ASN A 58 11.39 19.04 9.08
CA ASN A 58 12.51 19.30 8.17
C ASN A 58 12.98 20.78 8.13
N GLY A 59 12.45 21.64 8.99
CA GLY A 59 12.80 23.06 9.10
C GLY A 59 12.17 23.98 8.06
N LYS A 60 11.45 23.45 7.06
CA LYS A 60 10.66 24.28 6.13
C LYS A 60 9.48 24.90 6.86
N ARG A 61 9.13 26.12 6.45
CA ARG A 61 7.92 26.80 6.95
C ARG A 61 6.69 26.16 6.34
N ALA A 62 5.66 25.93 7.15
CA ALA A 62 4.36 25.51 6.68
C ALA A 62 3.79 26.52 5.67
N GLY A 63 2.91 26.06 4.79
CA GLY A 63 2.32 26.91 3.76
C GLY A 63 1.85 26.15 2.54
N LEU A 64 1.11 26.86 1.68
CA LEU A 64 0.53 26.35 0.44
C LEU A 64 1.10 27.15 -0.73
N TYR A 65 1.70 26.47 -1.69
CA TYR A 65 2.44 27.11 -2.76
C TYR A 65 2.11 26.44 -4.10
N LYS A 66 1.74 27.23 -5.11
CA LYS A 66 1.61 26.76 -6.51
C LYS A 66 0.82 25.46 -6.66
N SER A 67 -0.34 25.38 -6.02
CA SER A 67 -1.12 24.15 -5.94
C SER A 67 -2.60 24.39 -6.26
N TYR A 68 -3.28 23.33 -6.69
CA TYR A 68 -4.73 23.30 -6.83
C TYR A 68 -5.30 22.40 -5.73
N ILE A 69 -6.22 22.93 -4.93
CA ILE A 69 -6.79 22.26 -3.77
C ILE A 69 -8.31 22.27 -3.88
N GLU A 70 -8.93 21.09 -3.84
CA GLU A 70 -10.36 20.93 -4.01
C GLU A 70 -10.98 20.00 -2.96
N ASN A 71 -12.06 20.45 -2.31
CA ASN A 71 -12.82 19.63 -1.34
C ASN A 71 -11.93 19.02 -0.23
N CYS A 72 -11.00 19.82 0.31
CA CYS A 72 -9.95 19.34 1.22
C CYS A 72 -10.06 19.92 2.64
N ILE A 73 -9.53 19.17 3.60
CA ILE A 73 -9.30 19.63 4.97
C ILE A 73 -7.79 19.64 5.20
N ILE A 74 -7.20 20.83 5.26
CA ILE A 74 -5.78 21.03 5.55
C ILE A 74 -5.64 21.42 7.01
N GLU A 75 -4.97 20.61 7.79
CA GLU A 75 -4.72 20.88 9.21
C GLU A 75 -3.60 21.91 9.44
N ASP A 76 -3.20 22.07 10.69
CA ASP A 76 -2.16 23.01 11.08
C ASP A 76 -0.78 22.56 10.57
N ASP A 77 0.09 23.53 10.29
CA ASP A 77 1.49 23.33 9.96
C ASP A 77 1.81 22.31 8.84
N VAL A 78 0.93 22.22 7.84
CA VAL A 78 1.14 21.44 6.62
C VAL A 78 1.99 22.20 5.60
N PHE A 79 2.81 21.48 4.83
CA PHE A 79 3.50 22.02 3.65
C PHE A 79 2.99 21.38 2.37
N ILE A 80 2.49 22.20 1.44
CA ILE A 80 2.04 21.78 0.11
C ILE A 80 2.69 22.68 -0.93
N SER A 81 3.48 22.13 -1.83
CA SER A 81 4.13 22.90 -2.91
C SER A 81 4.12 22.15 -4.22
N ASP A 82 3.75 22.83 -5.32
CA ASP A 82 3.80 22.29 -6.66
C ASP A 82 2.99 20.98 -6.79
N VAL A 83 1.80 20.95 -6.19
CA VAL A 83 0.83 19.85 -6.32
C VAL A 83 -0.22 20.25 -7.34
N LYS A 84 -0.17 19.65 -8.53
CA LYS A 84 -1.02 20.13 -9.64
C LYS A 84 -2.50 19.88 -9.40
N ARG A 85 -2.86 18.82 -8.67
CA ARG A 85 -4.22 18.56 -8.17
C ARG A 85 -4.20 17.80 -6.84
N LEU A 86 -4.83 18.35 -5.82
CA LEU A 86 -5.14 17.70 -4.54
C LEU A 86 -6.65 17.77 -4.31
N VAL A 87 -7.31 16.61 -4.30
CA VAL A 87 -8.79 16.53 -4.34
C VAL A 87 -9.31 15.53 -3.32
N LYS A 88 -10.25 15.96 -2.46
CA LYS A 88 -10.95 15.11 -1.46
C LYS A 88 -10.02 14.40 -0.48
N TYR A 89 -9.08 15.16 0.09
CA TYR A 89 -8.19 14.67 1.14
C TYR A 89 -8.28 15.50 2.41
N ARG A 90 -8.22 14.82 3.54
CA ARG A 90 -7.75 15.39 4.80
C ARG A 90 -6.24 15.24 4.88
N VAL A 91 -5.54 16.37 4.97
CA VAL A 91 -4.09 16.43 5.11
C VAL A 91 -3.77 16.85 6.54
N ALA A 92 -3.26 15.90 7.31
CA ALA A 92 -3.06 16.05 8.74
C ALA A 92 -1.79 16.84 9.07
N THR A 93 -1.72 17.24 10.34
CA THR A 93 -0.68 18.14 10.87
C THR A 93 0.74 17.65 10.53
N GLY A 94 1.60 18.57 10.07
CA GLY A 94 3.01 18.27 9.75
C GLY A 94 3.25 17.48 8.47
N ALA A 95 2.20 17.12 7.71
CA ALA A 95 2.37 16.44 6.43
C ALA A 95 3.12 17.32 5.40
N PHE A 96 3.91 16.66 4.55
CA PHE A 96 4.76 17.30 3.56
C PHE A 96 4.47 16.77 2.15
N LEU A 97 3.88 17.62 1.31
CA LEU A 97 3.53 17.30 -0.08
C LEU A 97 4.32 18.21 -1.02
N MET A 98 5.09 17.63 -1.95
CA MET A 98 5.90 18.42 -2.88
C MET A 98 6.07 17.75 -4.24
N ASN A 99 5.87 18.51 -5.32
CA ASN A 99 6.08 18.05 -6.69
C ASN A 99 5.26 16.77 -6.98
N ILE A 100 3.93 16.93 -6.96
CA ILE A 100 2.97 15.83 -7.18
C ILE A 100 2.11 16.16 -8.39
N GLY A 101 1.92 15.20 -9.30
CA GLY A 101 1.01 15.36 -10.43
C GLY A 101 -0.44 15.44 -9.96
N SER A 102 -0.98 14.36 -9.41
CA SER A 102 -2.33 14.34 -8.85
C SER A 102 -2.42 13.43 -7.64
N ILE A 103 -3.19 13.86 -6.63
CA ILE A 103 -3.60 13.06 -5.49
C ILE A 103 -5.09 13.27 -5.25
N GLU A 104 -5.89 12.26 -5.59
CA GLU A 104 -7.35 12.42 -5.74
C GLU A 104 -8.10 11.21 -5.17
N VAL A 105 -9.25 11.46 -4.53
CA VAL A 105 -10.23 10.41 -4.23
C VAL A 105 -11.41 10.49 -5.20
N GLU A 106 -11.74 9.35 -5.82
CA GLU A 106 -12.86 9.17 -6.73
C GLU A 106 -13.85 8.17 -6.17
N GLY A 107 -15.12 8.57 -6.13
CA GLY A 107 -16.19 7.75 -5.57
C GLY A 107 -16.03 7.49 -4.08
N GLU A 108 -16.70 6.45 -3.61
CA GLU A 108 -16.57 5.93 -2.26
C GLU A 108 -15.69 4.67 -2.34
N THR A 109 -14.62 4.62 -1.55
CA THR A 109 -13.62 3.54 -1.57
C THR A 109 -13.29 3.08 -0.15
N THR A 110 -12.69 1.90 -0.03
CA THR A 110 -12.11 1.34 1.20
C THR A 110 -10.58 1.36 1.17
N PHE A 111 -9.98 2.00 0.17
CA PHE A 111 -8.52 2.19 0.03
C PHE A 111 -7.77 0.85 0.03
N GLY A 112 -8.27 -0.11 -0.77
CA GLY A 112 -7.74 -1.48 -0.86
C GLY A 112 -8.15 -2.42 0.29
N ASN A 113 -8.75 -1.93 1.37
CA ASN A 113 -9.24 -2.84 2.42
C ASN A 113 -10.46 -3.61 1.92
N GLY A 114 -10.43 -4.94 2.07
CA GLY A 114 -11.47 -5.85 1.62
C GLY A 114 -11.30 -6.37 0.20
N THR A 115 -10.29 -5.91 -0.56
CA THR A 115 -9.94 -6.55 -1.83
C THR A 115 -9.65 -8.03 -1.60
N GLU A 116 -10.23 -8.88 -2.43
CA GLU A 116 -10.07 -10.33 -2.37
C GLU A 116 -8.85 -10.75 -3.21
N LEU A 117 -7.93 -11.50 -2.60
CA LEU A 117 -6.75 -12.04 -3.27
C LEU A 117 -6.93 -13.52 -3.55
N GLU A 118 -6.63 -13.94 -4.77
CA GLU A 118 -6.62 -15.35 -5.19
C GLU A 118 -5.33 -16.06 -4.78
N VAL A 119 -5.11 -16.19 -3.47
CA VAL A 119 -3.91 -16.83 -2.92
C VAL A 119 -3.98 -18.37 -3.03
N LEU A 120 -2.82 -18.99 -3.23
CA LEU A 120 -2.58 -20.44 -3.42
C LEU A 120 -3.18 -21.06 -4.68
N ASN A 121 -4.34 -20.58 -5.14
CA ASN A 121 -5.04 -21.11 -6.30
C ASN A 121 -5.38 -19.96 -7.25
N GLU A 122 -4.72 -19.95 -8.41
CA GLU A 122 -4.95 -18.97 -9.50
C GLU A 122 -6.35 -19.13 -10.14
N GLY A 123 -7.07 -20.21 -9.84
CA GLY A 123 -8.47 -20.38 -10.26
C GLY A 123 -9.51 -19.94 -9.22
N GLY A 124 -9.10 -19.26 -8.15
CA GLY A 124 -10.00 -18.78 -7.08
C GLY A 124 -10.50 -19.86 -6.10
N GLY A 125 -11.59 -19.54 -5.40
CA GLY A 125 -12.23 -20.36 -4.36
C GLY A 125 -11.52 -20.37 -3.00
N ARG A 126 -10.52 -19.51 -2.81
CA ARG A 126 -9.74 -19.29 -1.58
C ARG A 126 -9.43 -17.82 -1.33
N GLU A 127 -10.37 -16.97 -1.74
CA GLU A 127 -10.25 -15.53 -1.69
C GLU A 127 -9.94 -15.07 -0.27
N LEU A 128 -8.81 -14.39 -0.13
CA LEU A 128 -8.36 -13.79 1.11
C LEU A 128 -8.66 -12.29 1.06
N PRO A 129 -9.63 -11.77 1.82
CA PRO A 129 -9.87 -10.35 1.89
C PRO A 129 -8.75 -9.65 2.68
N MET A 130 -7.91 -8.87 2.01
CA MET A 130 -6.82 -8.17 2.70
C MET A 130 -7.34 -6.96 3.50
N TYR A 131 -6.70 -6.67 4.62
CA TYR A 131 -7.00 -5.48 5.41
C TYR A 131 -5.77 -5.09 6.23
N ASP A 132 -5.68 -3.81 6.62
CA ASP A 132 -4.49 -3.21 7.22
C ASP A 132 -4.16 -3.70 8.66
N ARG A 133 -4.95 -4.64 9.20
CA ARG A 133 -4.70 -5.36 10.47
C ARG A 133 -4.50 -6.87 10.28
N MET A 134 -4.34 -7.33 9.03
CA MET A 134 -4.19 -8.74 8.72
C MET A 134 -2.87 -9.31 9.29
N THR A 135 -2.97 -10.50 9.87
CA THR A 135 -1.83 -11.28 10.35
C THR A 135 -1.72 -12.59 9.57
N SER A 136 -0.52 -13.18 9.55
CA SER A 136 -0.31 -14.49 8.90
C SER A 136 -1.21 -15.59 9.47
N GLN A 137 -1.55 -15.49 10.75
CA GLN A 137 -2.37 -16.45 11.48
C GLN A 137 -3.83 -16.38 11.01
N ILE A 138 -4.41 -15.18 10.96
CA ILE A 138 -5.78 -14.99 10.49
C ILE A 138 -5.90 -15.39 9.02
N ALA A 139 -4.95 -14.96 8.19
CA ALA A 139 -4.91 -15.33 6.78
C ALA A 139 -4.78 -16.84 6.57
N TYR A 140 -3.92 -17.51 7.34
CA TYR A 140 -3.77 -18.97 7.28
C TYR A 140 -5.07 -19.70 7.66
N LEU A 141 -5.75 -19.26 8.72
CA LEU A 141 -7.04 -19.82 9.11
C LEU A 141 -8.09 -19.65 7.99
N LEU A 142 -8.20 -18.45 7.41
CA LEU A 142 -9.14 -18.19 6.31
C LEU A 142 -8.89 -19.09 5.08
N VAL A 143 -7.62 -19.27 4.71
CA VAL A 143 -7.24 -19.94 3.46
C VAL A 143 -7.20 -21.46 3.61
N VAL A 144 -6.79 -21.97 4.77
CA VAL A 144 -6.53 -23.40 4.99
C VAL A 144 -7.67 -24.11 5.73
N TYR A 145 -8.34 -23.45 6.68
CA TYR A 145 -9.39 -24.08 7.53
C TYR A 145 -10.78 -23.98 6.90
N ARG A 146 -10.88 -24.04 5.56
CA ARG A 146 -12.16 -23.89 4.82
C ARG A 146 -13.23 -24.93 5.15
N HIS A 147 -12.83 -26.04 5.75
CA HIS A 147 -13.75 -27.07 6.23
C HIS A 147 -14.56 -26.63 7.46
N ASP A 148 -14.08 -25.63 8.20
CA ASP A 148 -14.79 -25.01 9.32
C ASP A 148 -15.49 -23.73 8.85
N GLU A 149 -16.67 -23.90 8.24
CA GLU A 149 -17.46 -22.79 7.71
C GLU A 149 -17.84 -21.78 8.79
N ALA A 150 -18.08 -22.22 10.02
CA ALA A 150 -18.45 -21.34 11.13
C ALA A 150 -17.29 -20.40 11.48
N LEU A 151 -16.07 -20.93 11.59
CA LEU A 151 -14.86 -20.13 11.82
C LEU A 151 -14.60 -19.15 10.67
N VAL A 152 -14.63 -19.62 9.42
CA VAL A 152 -14.36 -18.78 8.25
C VAL A 152 -15.37 -17.64 8.12
N ASN A 153 -16.66 -17.94 8.30
CA ASN A 153 -17.72 -16.92 8.24
C ASN A 153 -17.57 -15.88 9.35
N ALA A 154 -17.22 -16.30 10.57
CA ALA A 154 -16.98 -15.38 11.68
C ALA A 154 -15.79 -14.44 11.40
N LEU A 155 -14.68 -14.97 10.86
CA LEU A 155 -13.52 -14.17 10.48
C LEU A 155 -13.84 -13.21 9.33
N LYS A 156 -14.53 -13.67 8.27
CA LYS A 156 -14.97 -12.82 7.16
C LYS A 156 -15.89 -11.69 7.64
N GLN A 157 -16.82 -11.97 8.54
CA GLN A 157 -17.72 -10.95 9.10
C GLN A 157 -16.97 -9.90 9.94
N MET A 158 -15.97 -10.32 10.71
CA MET A 158 -15.11 -9.40 11.48
C MET A 158 -14.35 -8.47 10.54
N ILE A 159 -13.80 -9.01 9.45
CA ILE A 159 -13.09 -8.22 8.42
C ILE A 159 -14.06 -7.29 7.70
N ALA A 160 -15.23 -7.76 7.29
CA ALA A 160 -16.24 -6.95 6.60
C ALA A 160 -16.71 -5.77 7.45
N THR A 161 -16.90 -5.98 8.76
CA THR A 161 -17.24 -4.90 9.70
C THR A 161 -16.13 -3.84 9.72
N TYR A 162 -14.87 -4.26 9.81
CA TYR A 162 -13.73 -3.35 9.80
C TYR A 162 -13.56 -2.60 8.47
N VAL A 163 -13.75 -3.29 7.34
CA VAL A 163 -13.69 -2.70 6.00
C VAL A 163 -14.77 -1.62 5.84
N ALA A 164 -15.98 -1.86 6.36
CA ALA A 164 -17.06 -0.88 6.34
C ALA A 164 -16.71 0.41 7.11
N GLU A 165 -15.92 0.31 8.20
CA GLU A 165 -15.43 1.49 8.95
C GLU A 165 -14.41 2.32 8.15
N LYS A 166 -13.73 1.72 7.16
CA LYS A 166 -12.75 2.40 6.30
C LYS A 166 -13.37 3.07 5.09
N LYS A 167 -14.62 2.77 4.79
CA LYS A 167 -15.34 3.28 3.63
C LYS A 167 -15.48 4.80 3.71
N SER A 168 -14.98 5.52 2.70
CA SER A 168 -15.01 6.97 2.67
C SER A 168 -14.90 7.49 1.23
N ASP A 169 -15.45 8.67 0.99
CA ASP A 169 -15.21 9.47 -0.22
C ASP A 169 -14.11 10.54 -0.03
N MET A 170 -13.51 10.57 1.17
CA MET A 170 -12.40 11.44 1.55
C MET A 170 -11.21 10.62 2.05
N GLY A 171 -10.06 10.82 1.43
CA GLY A 171 -8.81 10.16 1.78
C GLY A 171 -8.09 10.85 2.94
N LEU A 172 -7.12 10.15 3.52
CA LEU A 172 -6.30 10.62 4.62
C LEU A 172 -4.82 10.59 4.24
N ILE A 173 -4.17 11.74 4.41
CA ILE A 173 -2.71 11.86 4.51
C ILE A 173 -2.41 12.19 5.97
N ASP A 174 -2.01 11.20 6.74
CA ASP A 174 -1.86 11.34 8.19
C ASP A 174 -0.58 12.10 8.60
N THR A 175 -0.47 12.31 9.90
CA THR A 175 0.50 13.18 10.59
C THR A 175 1.93 12.85 10.18
N GLU A 176 2.69 13.89 9.86
CA GLU A 176 4.11 13.79 9.45
C GLU A 176 4.37 12.89 8.22
N ALA A 177 3.35 12.49 7.46
CA ALA A 177 3.54 11.78 6.20
C ALA A 177 4.22 12.67 5.15
N LYS A 178 5.08 12.07 4.33
CA LYS A 178 5.89 12.77 3.32
C LYS A 178 5.65 12.16 1.95
N ILE A 179 5.12 12.94 1.03
CA ILE A 179 4.86 12.52 -0.35
C ILE A 179 5.56 13.48 -1.29
N THR A 180 6.53 12.98 -2.04
CA THR A 180 7.35 13.76 -2.94
C THR A 180 7.51 13.11 -4.31
N ASN A 181 7.68 13.93 -5.34
CA ASN A 181 8.09 13.50 -6.68
C ASN A 181 7.22 12.38 -7.29
N THR A 182 5.93 12.40 -7.00
CA THR A 182 5.01 11.31 -7.37
C THR A 182 4.06 11.75 -8.47
N SER A 183 3.81 10.91 -9.47
CA SER A 183 2.97 11.32 -10.60
C SER A 183 1.49 11.21 -10.27
N ILE A 184 1.00 10.02 -9.89
CA ILE A 184 -0.43 9.78 -9.66
C ILE A 184 -0.64 9.00 -8.36
N ILE A 185 -1.52 9.51 -7.51
CA ILE A 185 -2.08 8.81 -6.35
C ILE A 185 -3.60 8.89 -6.45
N LYS A 186 -4.27 7.74 -6.48
CA LYS A 186 -5.74 7.66 -6.59
C LYS A 186 -6.29 6.70 -5.57
N ASN A 187 -7.22 7.15 -4.73
CA ASN A 187 -7.88 6.29 -3.74
C ASN A 187 -6.87 5.59 -2.81
N VAL A 188 -5.90 6.35 -2.27
CA VAL A 188 -4.86 5.84 -1.36
C VAL A 188 -4.89 6.55 -0.01
N ASN A 189 -4.86 5.79 1.08
CA ASN A 189 -4.64 6.31 2.42
C ASN A 189 -3.19 6.14 2.87
N THR A 190 -2.65 7.14 3.57
CA THR A 190 -1.33 7.04 4.20
C THR A 190 -1.45 7.24 5.70
N GLY A 191 -0.97 6.28 6.48
CA GLY A 191 -0.78 6.39 7.92
C GLY A 191 0.38 7.31 8.30
N PRO A 192 0.60 7.52 9.60
CA PRO A 192 1.52 8.54 10.09
C PRO A 192 2.97 8.18 9.75
N TYR A 193 3.80 9.21 9.52
CA TYR A 193 5.23 9.07 9.16
C TYR A 193 5.52 8.25 7.89
N THR A 194 4.51 7.95 7.07
CA THR A 194 4.70 7.27 5.78
C THR A 194 5.55 8.11 4.84
N ILE A 195 6.39 7.47 4.04
CA ILE A 195 7.26 8.13 3.05
C ILE A 195 6.95 7.58 1.67
N ILE A 196 6.53 8.45 0.76
CA ILE A 196 6.36 8.15 -0.66
C ILE A 196 7.28 9.11 -1.43
N ASP A 197 8.28 8.59 -2.13
CA ASP A 197 9.20 9.40 -2.91
C ASP A 197 9.50 8.76 -4.26
N GLY A 198 9.02 9.39 -5.33
CA GLY A 198 9.28 8.93 -6.70
C GLY A 198 8.34 7.84 -7.21
N ALA A 199 7.22 7.55 -6.51
CA ALA A 199 6.27 6.57 -7.00
C ALA A 199 5.70 6.99 -8.37
N ALA A 200 5.53 6.03 -9.28
CA ALA A 200 4.98 6.29 -10.60
C ALA A 200 3.45 6.38 -10.53
N GLU A 201 2.81 5.37 -9.93
CA GLU A 201 1.36 5.28 -9.83
C GLU A 201 0.99 4.45 -8.59
N LEU A 202 0.11 4.99 -7.76
CA LEU A 202 -0.48 4.28 -6.62
C LEU A 202 -2.00 4.38 -6.71
N GLN A 203 -2.68 3.25 -6.76
CA GLN A 203 -4.13 3.17 -6.91
C GLN A 203 -4.76 2.16 -5.96
N GLU A 204 -5.87 2.55 -5.33
CA GLU A 204 -6.67 1.68 -4.43
C GLU A 204 -5.82 1.00 -3.36
N GLY A 205 -5.31 1.77 -2.39
CA GLY A 205 -4.42 1.15 -1.41
C GLY A 205 -4.25 1.88 -0.09
N THR A 206 -3.63 1.19 0.86
CA THR A 206 -3.32 1.72 2.18
C THR A 206 -1.85 1.53 2.49
N ILE A 207 -1.16 2.60 2.90
CA ILE A 207 0.23 2.55 3.35
C ILE A 207 0.27 2.97 4.81
N MET A 208 0.51 2.04 5.74
CA MET A 208 0.50 2.28 7.18
C MET A 208 1.92 2.30 7.76
N GLY A 209 2.44 3.49 8.04
CA GLY A 209 3.66 3.70 8.83
C GLY A 209 3.40 4.02 10.31
N CYS A 210 4.49 4.14 11.07
CA CYS A 210 4.53 4.81 12.38
C CYS A 210 5.89 5.49 12.57
N ALA A 211 6.05 6.27 13.63
CA ALA A 211 7.28 7.04 13.89
C ALA A 211 8.52 6.15 13.99
N GLU A 212 8.39 4.99 14.64
CA GLU A 212 9.47 4.04 14.89
C GLU A 212 9.77 3.16 13.68
N ALA A 213 8.76 2.92 12.84
CA ALA A 213 8.84 2.05 11.67
C ALA A 213 8.05 2.63 10.48
N PRO A 214 8.57 3.68 9.81
CA PRO A 214 7.96 4.23 8.62
C PRO A 214 7.78 3.19 7.52
N ALA A 215 6.63 3.20 6.86
CA ALA A 215 6.43 2.50 5.60
C ALA A 215 6.93 3.37 4.44
N GLN A 216 7.64 2.78 3.49
CA GLN A 216 8.33 3.50 2.42
C GLN A 216 7.95 2.97 1.04
N VAL A 217 7.51 3.88 0.16
CA VAL A 217 7.31 3.61 -1.27
C VAL A 217 8.25 4.51 -2.07
N GLY A 218 9.11 3.89 -2.86
CA GLY A 218 10.21 4.55 -3.55
C GLY A 218 10.00 4.73 -5.06
N SER A 219 11.11 5.03 -5.73
CA SER A 219 11.15 5.40 -7.13
C SER A 219 10.60 4.31 -8.07
N GLY A 220 9.74 4.73 -8.99
CA GLY A 220 9.23 3.92 -10.10
C GLY A 220 8.20 2.87 -9.71
N VAL A 221 7.77 2.82 -8.44
CA VAL A 221 6.77 1.84 -8.00
C VAL A 221 5.43 2.09 -8.69
N ILE A 222 4.83 1.01 -9.17
CA ILE A 222 3.45 0.96 -9.65
C ILE A 222 2.72 -0.03 -8.75
N ALA A 223 1.69 0.44 -8.03
CA ALA A 223 0.91 -0.41 -7.14
C ALA A 223 -0.58 -0.18 -7.34
N ARG A 224 -1.32 -1.26 -7.54
CA ARG A 224 -2.77 -1.30 -7.66
C ARG A 224 -3.33 -2.30 -6.66
N GLU A 225 -4.40 -1.92 -5.97
CA GLU A 225 -5.09 -2.80 -5.02
C GLU A 225 -4.11 -3.41 -4.01
N PHE A 226 -3.60 -2.57 -3.11
CA PHE A 226 -2.48 -2.98 -2.25
C PHE A 226 -2.60 -2.49 -0.81
N ILE A 227 -1.92 -3.20 0.09
CA ILE A 227 -1.69 -2.77 1.47
C ILE A 227 -0.21 -2.90 1.80
N ILE A 228 0.41 -1.85 2.33
CA ILE A 228 1.81 -1.84 2.80
C ILE A 228 1.84 -1.43 4.26
N LEU A 229 2.41 -2.28 5.13
CA LEU A 229 2.47 -2.05 6.57
C LEU A 229 3.82 -1.53 7.06
N SER A 230 3.88 -1.27 8.37
CA SER A 230 4.98 -0.55 9.02
C SER A 230 6.33 -1.24 8.85
N GLY A 231 7.38 -0.42 8.73
CA GLY A 231 8.76 -0.86 8.54
C GLY A 231 9.07 -1.45 7.17
N SER A 232 8.08 -1.54 6.27
CA SER A 232 8.25 -2.11 4.93
C SER A 232 8.78 -1.09 3.94
N LYS A 233 9.50 -1.58 2.93
CA LYS A 233 10.07 -0.78 1.85
C LYS A 233 9.76 -1.42 0.50
N VAL A 234 9.04 -0.71 -0.36
CA VAL A 234 8.76 -1.08 -1.74
C VAL A 234 9.41 -0.05 -2.64
N ASP A 235 10.37 -0.41 -3.49
CA ASP A 235 11.11 0.57 -4.30
C ASP A 235 11.60 0.02 -5.66
N SER A 236 12.39 0.84 -6.36
CA SER A 236 13.19 0.44 -7.53
C SER A 236 12.37 -0.25 -8.63
N GLY A 237 11.25 0.35 -9.00
CA GLY A 237 10.41 -0.13 -10.10
C GLY A 237 9.61 -1.39 -9.79
N ALA A 238 9.37 -1.73 -8.52
CA ALA A 238 8.49 -2.83 -8.16
C ALA A 238 7.06 -2.61 -8.66
N MET A 239 6.41 -3.70 -9.07
CA MET A 239 5.04 -3.72 -9.57
C MET A 239 4.18 -4.60 -8.65
N LEU A 240 3.15 -4.02 -8.04
CA LEU A 240 2.23 -4.71 -7.15
C LEU A 240 0.83 -4.65 -7.74
N ASP A 241 0.18 -5.79 -7.88
CA ASP A 241 -1.22 -5.91 -8.25
C ASP A 241 -1.89 -6.86 -7.26
N CYS A 242 -3.01 -6.48 -6.66
CA CYS A 242 -3.71 -7.26 -5.64
C CYS A 242 -2.76 -7.88 -4.60
N THR A 243 -1.96 -7.05 -3.93
CA THR A 243 -0.82 -7.52 -3.11
C THR A 243 -0.84 -6.97 -1.69
N PHE A 244 -0.70 -7.86 -0.71
CA PHE A 244 -0.49 -7.49 0.69
C PHE A 244 0.98 -7.57 1.08
N VAL A 245 1.52 -6.46 1.58
CA VAL A 245 2.89 -6.29 2.07
C VAL A 245 2.83 -6.03 3.58
N GLY A 246 3.03 -7.10 4.34
CA GLY A 246 3.07 -7.09 5.80
C GLY A 246 4.27 -6.33 6.36
N GLN A 247 4.47 -6.39 7.68
CA GLN A 247 5.47 -5.58 8.38
C GLN A 247 6.92 -5.97 8.06
N GLY A 248 7.81 -4.98 7.94
CA GLY A 248 9.24 -5.21 7.71
C GLY A 248 9.58 -5.87 6.37
N VAL A 249 8.63 -5.94 5.43
CA VAL A 249 8.81 -6.56 4.12
C VAL A 249 9.62 -5.64 3.22
N LYS A 250 10.55 -6.21 2.45
CA LYS A 250 11.34 -5.47 1.46
C LYS A 250 11.06 -5.99 0.07
N ILE A 251 10.54 -5.15 -0.81
CA ILE A 251 10.29 -5.47 -2.21
C ILE A 251 11.01 -4.46 -3.09
N GLY A 252 11.68 -4.92 -4.14
CA GLY A 252 12.29 -4.00 -5.08
C GLY A 252 13.04 -4.64 -6.24
N LYS A 253 13.82 -3.82 -6.91
CA LYS A 253 14.66 -4.19 -8.07
C LYS A 253 13.84 -4.88 -9.17
N GLN A 254 12.75 -4.23 -9.58
CA GLN A 254 11.82 -4.70 -10.62
C GLN A 254 11.10 -6.01 -10.28
N PHE A 255 10.87 -6.27 -8.99
CA PHE A 255 10.03 -7.38 -8.55
C PHE A 255 8.57 -7.14 -8.95
N SER A 256 7.88 -8.18 -9.45
CA SER A 256 6.45 -8.14 -9.78
C SER A 256 5.67 -9.12 -8.91
N SER A 257 4.52 -8.67 -8.41
CA SER A 257 3.62 -9.46 -7.56
C SER A 257 2.18 -9.31 -7.98
N GLU A 258 1.49 -10.44 -8.09
CA GLU A 258 0.07 -10.52 -8.39
C GLU A 258 -0.63 -11.47 -7.40
N ASN A 259 -1.80 -11.10 -6.90
CA ASN A 259 -2.66 -11.95 -6.04
C ASN A 259 -1.93 -12.60 -4.85
N SER A 260 -0.94 -11.91 -4.28
CA SER A 260 0.02 -12.52 -3.35
C SER A 260 0.08 -11.79 -2.01
N VAL A 261 0.41 -12.54 -0.96
CA VAL A 261 0.58 -11.99 0.38
C VAL A 261 1.99 -12.26 0.91
N PHE A 262 2.64 -11.22 1.42
CA PHE A 262 3.94 -11.24 2.08
C PHE A 262 3.77 -10.88 3.54
N PHE A 263 4.03 -11.82 4.45
CA PHE A 263 3.99 -11.55 5.89
C PHE A 263 5.35 -11.11 6.41
N ALA A 264 5.46 -11.01 7.74
CA ALA A 264 6.56 -10.33 8.41
C ALA A 264 7.95 -10.72 7.87
N ASN A 265 8.76 -9.71 7.58
CA ASN A 265 10.18 -9.84 7.20
C ASN A 265 10.42 -10.71 5.94
N CYS A 266 9.45 -10.79 5.02
CA CYS A 266 9.71 -11.34 3.69
C CYS A 266 10.58 -10.38 2.86
N GLU A 267 11.34 -10.94 1.93
CA GLU A 267 12.14 -10.15 0.99
C GLU A 267 11.92 -10.64 -0.46
N GLY A 268 11.56 -9.72 -1.35
CA GLY A 268 11.24 -9.98 -2.75
C GLY A 268 12.03 -9.07 -3.70
N PHE A 269 13.03 -9.62 -4.38
CA PHE A 269 13.83 -8.87 -5.35
C PHE A 269 13.93 -9.60 -6.70
N HIS A 270 13.97 -8.83 -7.80
CA HIS A 270 14.22 -9.30 -9.18
C HIS A 270 13.27 -10.37 -9.76
N SER A 271 12.28 -10.80 -8.99
CA SER A 271 11.51 -12.03 -9.20
C SER A 271 10.06 -11.71 -9.54
N GLU A 272 9.37 -12.71 -10.08
CA GLU A 272 7.94 -12.67 -10.36
C GLU A 272 7.23 -13.67 -9.45
N VAL A 273 6.11 -13.24 -8.87
CA VAL A 273 5.31 -14.06 -7.96
C VAL A 273 3.82 -13.89 -8.25
N CYS A 274 3.08 -15.00 -8.25
CA CYS A 274 1.64 -14.99 -8.49
C CYS A 274 0.91 -15.94 -7.54
N SER A 275 -0.18 -15.50 -6.92
CA SER A 275 -1.02 -16.34 -6.07
C SER A 275 -0.25 -17.06 -4.94
N ILE A 276 0.74 -16.41 -4.32
CA ILE A 276 1.50 -17.02 -3.23
C ILE A 276 1.03 -16.58 -1.84
N PHE A 277 1.10 -17.52 -0.91
CA PHE A 277 1.06 -17.25 0.52
C PHE A 277 2.49 -17.27 1.06
N ALA A 278 3.16 -16.12 1.06
CA ALA A 278 4.48 -15.96 1.67
C ALA A 278 4.32 -15.68 3.17
N GLY A 279 4.33 -16.75 3.96
CA GLY A 279 4.47 -16.67 5.41
C GLY A 279 5.79 -16.01 5.83
N PRO A 280 5.97 -15.69 7.12
CA PRO A 280 7.10 -14.92 7.60
C PRO A 280 8.46 -15.45 7.12
N TYR A 281 9.39 -14.53 6.80
CA TYR A 281 10.73 -14.85 6.31
C TYR A 281 10.75 -15.71 5.02
N THR A 282 9.81 -15.49 4.12
CA THR A 282 9.89 -16.01 2.75
C THR A 282 10.73 -15.05 1.89
N VAL A 283 11.73 -15.59 1.20
CA VAL A 283 12.83 -14.78 0.68
C VAL A 283 13.23 -15.21 -0.74
N THR A 284 13.32 -14.22 -1.65
CA THR A 284 13.97 -14.32 -2.96
C THR A 284 14.78 -13.05 -3.25
N HIS A 285 16.10 -13.17 -3.47
CA HIS A 285 17.01 -12.00 -3.52
C HIS A 285 17.80 -11.80 -4.80
N HIS A 286 18.08 -12.88 -5.52
CA HIS A 286 19.14 -12.92 -6.52
C HIS A 286 18.53 -12.96 -7.93
N ARG A 287 19.06 -13.80 -8.81
CA ARG A 287 18.53 -13.97 -10.17
C ARG A 287 17.03 -14.31 -10.12
N SER A 288 16.28 -13.76 -11.07
CA SER A 288 14.83 -13.89 -11.18
C SER A 288 14.35 -15.32 -10.93
N THR A 289 13.53 -15.44 -9.89
CA THR A 289 12.78 -16.63 -9.50
C THR A 289 11.32 -16.46 -9.95
N LEU A 290 10.65 -17.57 -10.24
CA LEU A 290 9.19 -17.62 -10.39
C LEU A 290 8.61 -18.43 -9.23
N LEU A 291 7.79 -17.80 -8.38
CA LEU A 291 7.01 -18.49 -7.36
C LEU A 291 5.53 -18.35 -7.67
N ILE A 292 4.82 -19.48 -7.80
CA ILE A 292 3.39 -19.45 -8.13
C ILE A 292 2.61 -20.41 -7.24
N ALA A 293 1.34 -20.09 -7.00
CA ALA A 293 0.35 -20.99 -6.39
C ALA A 293 0.92 -21.82 -5.22
N GLY A 294 1.52 -21.14 -4.24
CA GLY A 294 2.38 -21.81 -3.26
C GLY A 294 2.27 -21.22 -1.87
N MET A 295 2.29 -22.10 -0.86
CA MET A 295 2.42 -21.70 0.53
C MET A 295 3.87 -21.87 0.97
N PHE A 296 4.46 -20.80 1.49
CA PHE A 296 5.85 -20.75 1.94
C PHE A 296 5.92 -20.22 3.36
N SER A 297 6.90 -20.68 4.13
CA SER A 297 7.16 -20.17 5.48
C SER A 297 8.63 -20.35 5.80
N PHE A 298 9.31 -19.32 6.32
CA PHE A 298 10.76 -19.36 6.57
C PHE A 298 11.54 -19.97 5.39
N TYR A 299 11.13 -19.61 4.17
CA TYR A 299 11.57 -20.25 2.93
C TYR A 299 12.63 -19.40 2.26
N ASN A 300 13.72 -20.05 1.85
CA ASN A 300 14.77 -19.40 1.06
C ASN A 300 14.73 -19.95 -0.38
N ALA A 301 14.33 -19.11 -1.33
CA ALA A 301 14.37 -19.44 -2.74
C ALA A 301 15.79 -19.33 -3.28
N GLY A 302 16.34 -20.45 -3.76
CA GLY A 302 17.55 -20.46 -4.56
C GLY A 302 17.38 -19.65 -5.85
N SER A 303 18.47 -19.09 -6.36
CA SER A 303 18.44 -18.26 -7.58
C SER A 303 17.88 -19.02 -8.78
N GLY A 304 16.93 -18.43 -9.49
CA GLY A 304 16.32 -19.09 -10.65
C GLY A 304 15.46 -20.31 -10.28
N THR A 305 14.94 -20.36 -9.05
CA THR A 305 13.89 -21.31 -8.69
C THR A 305 12.70 -21.09 -9.62
N ASN A 306 12.07 -22.17 -10.06
CA ASN A 306 10.92 -22.12 -10.95
C ASN A 306 9.90 -23.19 -10.54
N GLN A 307 8.62 -22.86 -10.70
CA GLN A 307 7.48 -23.67 -10.31
C GLN A 307 6.45 -23.68 -11.45
N SER A 308 5.70 -24.77 -11.56
CA SER A 308 4.63 -24.90 -12.54
C SER A 308 3.40 -25.54 -11.89
N ASN A 309 2.22 -25.02 -12.17
CA ASN A 309 0.94 -25.54 -11.68
C ASN A 309 -0.07 -25.89 -12.79
N HIS A 310 0.22 -25.51 -14.03
CA HIS A 310 -0.61 -25.82 -15.19
C HIS A 310 -0.50 -27.30 -15.57
N MET A 311 -1.51 -28.09 -15.24
CA MET A 311 -1.66 -29.45 -15.77
C MET A 311 -2.63 -29.45 -16.95
N TYR A 312 -2.22 -30.09 -18.06
CA TYR A 312 -2.92 -30.05 -19.37
C TYR A 312 -4.45 -30.26 -19.31
N LYS A 313 -4.96 -31.07 -18.37
CA LYS A 313 -6.40 -31.36 -18.25
C LYS A 313 -7.15 -30.54 -17.18
N LEU A 314 -6.43 -29.91 -16.26
CA LEU A 314 -7.00 -29.39 -15.01
C LEU A 314 -6.74 -27.89 -14.81
N GLY A 315 -5.93 -27.26 -15.66
CA GLY A 315 -5.62 -25.83 -15.53
C GLY A 315 -4.73 -25.50 -14.31
N PRO A 316 -4.67 -24.23 -13.89
CA PRO A 316 -3.79 -23.74 -12.83
C PRO A 316 -4.37 -23.93 -11.41
N LEU A 317 -4.93 -25.11 -11.13
CA LEU A 317 -5.63 -25.39 -9.86
C LEU A 317 -4.73 -25.95 -8.75
N HIS A 318 -3.47 -26.28 -9.07
CA HIS A 318 -2.60 -27.02 -8.18
C HIS A 318 -1.70 -26.09 -7.38
N GLN A 319 -1.43 -26.48 -6.13
CA GLN A 319 -0.61 -25.68 -5.25
C GLN A 319 0.57 -26.46 -4.66
N GLY A 320 1.66 -25.74 -4.39
CA GLY A 320 2.79 -26.23 -3.61
C GLY A 320 2.63 -25.93 -2.12
N ILE A 321 3.05 -26.84 -1.26
CA ILE A 321 3.21 -26.59 0.18
C ILE A 321 4.68 -26.76 0.53
N ILE A 322 5.34 -25.65 0.83
CA ILE A 322 6.74 -25.61 1.24
C ILE A 322 6.79 -25.23 2.71
N GLU A 323 7.02 -26.23 3.56
CA GLU A 323 6.98 -26.05 5.01
C GLU A 323 8.17 -25.24 5.54
N ARG A 324 8.09 -24.91 6.83
CA ARG A 324 9.03 -24.00 7.49
C ARG A 324 10.49 -24.43 7.35
N GLY A 325 11.35 -23.45 7.09
CA GLY A 325 12.80 -23.64 7.05
C GLY A 325 13.30 -24.39 5.82
N ALA A 326 12.41 -24.67 4.86
CA ALA A 326 12.80 -25.31 3.62
C ALA A 326 13.58 -24.35 2.71
N LYS A 327 14.34 -24.94 1.78
CA LYS A 327 15.17 -24.19 0.83
C LYS A 327 15.19 -24.86 -0.53
N THR A 328 15.28 -24.07 -1.58
CA THR A 328 15.65 -24.57 -2.91
C THR A 328 17.10 -24.22 -3.24
N GLY A 329 17.80 -25.14 -3.91
CA GLY A 329 19.06 -24.83 -4.58
C GLY A 329 18.81 -23.95 -5.81
N SER A 330 19.88 -23.36 -6.34
CA SER A 330 19.79 -22.60 -7.59
C SER A 330 19.26 -23.46 -8.74
N PHE A 331 18.42 -22.89 -9.60
CA PHE A 331 17.79 -23.53 -10.75
C PHE A 331 16.95 -24.76 -10.40
N SER A 332 16.43 -24.82 -9.17
CA SER A 332 15.50 -25.87 -8.79
C SER A 332 14.18 -25.71 -9.52
N TYR A 333 13.59 -26.82 -9.94
CA TYR A 333 12.27 -26.85 -10.56
C TYR A 333 11.36 -27.81 -9.81
N MET A 334 10.12 -27.40 -9.56
CA MET A 334 9.10 -28.22 -8.90
C MET A 334 7.76 -28.13 -9.65
N LEU A 335 7.10 -29.27 -9.84
CA LEU A 335 5.75 -29.34 -10.40
C LEU A 335 4.71 -29.47 -9.29
N TRP A 336 3.67 -28.64 -9.31
CA TRP A 336 2.53 -28.73 -8.40
C TRP A 336 1.51 -29.78 -8.85
N PRO A 337 0.79 -30.43 -7.92
CA PRO A 337 0.91 -30.30 -6.46
C PRO A 337 2.14 -31.04 -5.92
N SER A 338 2.87 -30.42 -4.99
CA SER A 338 3.95 -31.09 -4.24
C SER A 338 4.03 -30.53 -2.82
N ARG A 339 4.49 -31.36 -1.88
CA ARG A 339 4.71 -30.97 -0.49
C ARG A 339 6.15 -31.24 -0.07
N LEU A 340 6.82 -30.20 0.38
CA LEU A 340 8.17 -30.27 0.92
C LEU A 340 8.10 -30.14 2.45
N GLY A 341 8.53 -31.20 3.13
CA GLY A 341 8.57 -31.25 4.60
C GLY A 341 9.51 -30.22 5.22
N ALA A 342 9.27 -29.88 6.48
CA ALA A 342 10.04 -28.87 7.20
C ALA A 342 11.57 -29.13 7.16
N PHE A 343 12.34 -28.05 7.08
CA PHE A 343 13.82 -28.07 7.07
C PHE A 343 14.45 -28.92 5.96
N SER A 344 13.72 -29.14 4.86
CA SER A 344 14.20 -29.90 3.71
C SER A 344 14.81 -28.99 2.63
N VAL A 345 15.71 -29.56 1.83
CA VAL A 345 16.31 -28.87 0.68
C VAL A 345 15.96 -29.60 -0.60
N VAL A 346 15.37 -28.87 -1.55
CA VAL A 346 15.17 -29.36 -2.93
C VAL A 346 16.30 -28.85 -3.79
N THR A 347 16.96 -29.76 -4.51
CA THR A 347 17.97 -29.41 -5.52
C THR A 347 17.64 -30.09 -6.84
N GLY A 348 17.97 -29.43 -7.95
CA GLY A 348 17.73 -29.96 -9.28
C GLY A 348 16.27 -29.84 -9.73
N LYS A 349 15.92 -30.58 -10.79
CA LYS A 349 14.62 -30.48 -11.45
C LYS A 349 13.74 -31.67 -11.12
N HIS A 350 12.59 -31.40 -10.52
CA HIS A 350 11.58 -32.38 -10.12
C HIS A 350 10.33 -32.19 -10.97
N GLY A 351 10.25 -32.96 -12.05
CA GLY A 351 9.12 -32.90 -13.01
C GLY A 351 7.91 -33.76 -12.60
N GLY A 352 8.02 -34.52 -11.52
CA GLY A 352 6.92 -35.28 -10.93
C GLY A 352 6.46 -34.64 -9.63
N ASN A 353 5.23 -34.97 -9.25
CA ASN A 353 4.66 -34.61 -7.95
C ASN A 353 5.33 -35.43 -6.83
N PHE A 354 5.57 -34.81 -5.68
CA PHE A 354 6.15 -35.49 -4.52
C PHE A 354 5.58 -34.98 -3.20
N ASP A 355 5.69 -35.81 -2.17
CA ASP A 355 5.44 -35.46 -0.77
C ASP A 355 6.61 -35.96 0.07
N THR A 356 7.27 -35.06 0.80
CA THR A 356 8.37 -35.39 1.72
C THR A 356 8.07 -35.01 3.16
N SER A 357 6.79 -34.93 3.54
CA SER A 357 6.38 -34.52 4.89
C SER A 357 6.46 -35.62 5.96
N ASP A 358 6.76 -36.86 5.56
CA ASP A 358 6.93 -38.02 6.44
C ASP A 358 8.28 -38.08 7.19
#